data_AF-A0A503QEY5-F1
#
_entry.id   AF-A0A503QEY5-F1
#
_cell.length_a   1.000
_cell.length_b   1.000
_cell.length_c   1.000
_cell.angle_alpha   90.00
_cell.angle_beta   90.00
_cell.angle_gamma   90.00
#
_symmetry.space_group_name_H-M   'P 1'
#
loop_
_entity.id
_entity.type
_entity.pdbx_description
1 polymer ?
#
loop_
_entity_poly.entity_id
_entity_poly.type
_entity_poly.pdbx_seq_one_letter_code
_entity_poly.pdbx_strand_id
1 'polypeptide(L)'
;MKRIVLGLLAATAMVLPASAADVQPAILYDLGGKFDKSFNEAAYSGAEKFKKETGVAYVEFEVSNASQREQALRRFAEDGRNPIVMAGFAWEDALKAVAKDYPDLNFAIIDDAVDLPNVRSLVFKENEGSYLVGILAAMASKSKKVGFVGGMDIPLIRKFECGYVGGAKSAGATDVIQNMTGDTPAAWNDPAKGGEIAKTQIDQGADVVYAAAGGTGVGVLQAAADAGKLGVGVDSNQNGLQPGKVLTSMMKRVDVAVYNTFMDGKNGTFKGGLENLGLKEGGVDYAMDDNNKALVTDEMKAAVEKAKADIISGKVQVHDYTADNACPY
;
A
#
# COMPACT_ATOMS: atom_id res chain seq x y z
N MET A 1 -24.09 -24.95 -77.99
CA MET A 1 -22.74 -24.98 -77.37
C MET A 1 -22.28 -23.52 -77.27
N LYS A 2 -21.97 -22.87 -76.15
CA LYS A 2 -21.79 -23.18 -74.72
C LYS A 2 -22.24 -21.91 -73.96
N ARG A 3 -22.98 -22.05 -72.86
CA ARG A 3 -23.27 -20.95 -71.91
C ARG A 3 -22.09 -20.87 -70.93
N ILE A 4 -21.44 -19.72 -70.82
CA ILE A 4 -20.41 -19.45 -69.81
C ILE A 4 -21.11 -18.78 -68.63
N VAL A 5 -21.20 -19.48 -67.51
CA VAL A 5 -21.64 -18.94 -66.21
C VAL A 5 -20.36 -18.64 -65.43
N LEU A 6 -20.03 -17.35 -65.27
CA LEU A 6 -19.02 -16.91 -64.30
C LEU A 6 -19.65 -17.00 -62.90
N GLY A 7 -19.23 -17.97 -62.11
CA GLY A 7 -19.53 -18.04 -60.68
C GLY A 7 -18.64 -17.07 -59.91
N LEU A 8 -19.24 -16.06 -59.29
CA LEU A 8 -18.60 -15.22 -58.28
C LEU A 8 -18.46 -16.05 -57.00
N LEU A 9 -17.26 -16.53 -56.67
CA LEU A 9 -16.96 -17.03 -55.32
C LEU A 9 -16.76 -15.81 -54.40
N ALA A 10 -17.77 -15.51 -53.59
CA ALA A 10 -17.61 -14.61 -52.46
C ALA A 10 -16.84 -15.36 -51.36
N ALA A 11 -15.55 -15.02 -51.19
CA ALA A 11 -14.76 -15.46 -50.05
C ALA A 11 -15.19 -14.67 -48.81
N THR A 12 -16.15 -15.20 -48.05
CA THR A 12 -16.43 -14.72 -46.69
C THR A 12 -15.25 -15.04 -45.79
N ALA A 13 -14.40 -14.04 -45.54
CA ALA A 13 -13.43 -14.10 -44.46
C ALA A 13 -14.19 -14.17 -43.13
N MET A 14 -14.20 -15.35 -42.49
CA MET A 14 -14.65 -15.47 -41.12
C MET A 14 -13.66 -14.72 -40.23
N VAL A 15 -14.02 -13.51 -39.82
CA VAL A 15 -13.35 -12.84 -38.71
C VAL A 15 -13.79 -13.60 -37.45
N LEU A 16 -12.98 -14.58 -37.04
CA LEU A 16 -13.11 -15.14 -35.71
C LEU A 16 -12.88 -14.00 -34.72
N PRO A 17 -13.76 -13.77 -33.74
CA PRO A 17 -13.40 -12.91 -32.63
C PRO A 17 -12.13 -13.51 -32.03
N ALA A 18 -11.05 -12.72 -31.96
CA ALA A 18 -9.89 -13.09 -31.18
C ALA A 18 -10.42 -13.36 -29.76
N SER A 19 -10.44 -14.64 -29.36
CA SER A 19 -10.70 -14.98 -27.97
C SER A 19 -9.71 -14.17 -27.15
N ALA A 20 -10.21 -13.27 -26.30
CA ALA A 20 -9.36 -12.66 -25.29
C ALA A 20 -8.63 -13.82 -24.60
N ALA A 21 -7.30 -13.82 -24.63
CA ALA A 21 -6.55 -14.83 -23.90
C ALA A 21 -7.05 -14.83 -22.46
N ASP A 22 -7.45 -15.99 -21.94
CA ASP A 22 -7.95 -16.10 -20.57
C ASP A 22 -6.89 -15.50 -19.64
N VAL A 23 -7.25 -14.41 -18.96
CA VAL A 23 -6.35 -13.72 -18.05
C VAL A 23 -5.89 -14.71 -16.97
N GLN A 24 -4.59 -14.76 -16.70
CA GLN A 24 -4.00 -15.63 -15.69
C GLN A 24 -3.20 -14.79 -14.70
N PRO A 25 -3.88 -14.02 -13.83
CA PRO A 25 -3.20 -13.09 -12.95
C PRO A 25 -2.31 -13.82 -11.95
N ALA A 26 -1.25 -13.14 -11.52
CA ALA A 26 -0.43 -13.58 -10.43
C ALA A 26 -0.07 -12.45 -9.47
N ILE A 27 0.17 -12.83 -8.21
CA ILE A 27 0.63 -11.92 -7.16
C ILE A 27 1.83 -12.52 -6.43
N LEU A 28 2.89 -11.75 -6.28
CA LEU A 28 4.12 -12.12 -5.59
C LEU A 28 4.28 -11.19 -4.37
N TYR A 29 4.12 -11.74 -3.18
CA TYR A 29 4.26 -11.01 -1.91
C TYR A 29 5.73 -10.86 -1.52
N ASP A 30 6.09 -9.77 -0.85
CA ASP A 30 7.44 -9.58 -0.29
C ASP A 30 7.55 -10.11 1.15
N LEU A 31 8.76 -10.03 1.71
CA LEU A 31 9.07 -10.43 3.09
C LEU A 31 8.20 -9.66 4.09
N GLY A 32 7.78 -10.34 5.15
CA GLY A 32 6.78 -9.86 6.12
C GLY A 32 5.61 -10.81 6.28
N GLY A 33 5.39 -11.68 5.27
CA GLY A 33 4.39 -12.74 5.26
C GLY A 33 3.03 -12.26 4.75
N LYS A 34 2.26 -13.15 4.13
CA LYS A 34 0.97 -12.79 3.50
C LYS A 34 -0.07 -12.23 4.47
N PHE A 35 -0.06 -12.68 5.72
CA PHE A 35 -1.07 -12.34 6.73
C PHE A 35 -0.54 -11.37 7.79
N ASP A 36 0.17 -10.34 7.34
CA ASP A 36 0.80 -9.29 8.17
C ASP A 36 -0.20 -8.30 8.77
N LYS A 37 -1.51 -8.45 8.52
CA LYS A 37 -2.58 -7.53 8.92
C LYS A 37 -2.43 -6.13 8.34
N SER A 38 -1.57 -5.94 7.34
CA SER A 38 -1.11 -4.63 6.86
C SER A 38 -1.01 -4.62 5.33
N PHE A 39 0.20 -4.67 4.77
CA PHE A 39 0.52 -4.40 3.38
C PHE A 39 0.30 -5.61 2.48
N ASN A 40 0.90 -6.75 2.83
CA ASN A 40 0.74 -7.98 2.05
C ASN A 40 -0.69 -8.50 2.14
N GLU A 41 -1.33 -8.39 3.30
CA GLU A 41 -2.73 -8.83 3.47
C GLU A 41 -3.70 -7.91 2.69
N ALA A 42 -3.39 -6.62 2.53
CA ALA A 42 -4.15 -5.74 1.64
C ALA A 42 -4.03 -6.19 0.17
N ALA A 43 -2.82 -6.54 -0.27
CA ALA A 43 -2.58 -7.05 -1.62
C ALA A 43 -3.36 -8.35 -1.89
N TYR A 44 -3.32 -9.29 -0.94
CA TYR A 44 -4.14 -10.52 -0.96
C TYR A 44 -5.64 -10.21 -1.02
N SER A 45 -6.11 -9.25 -0.21
CA SER A 45 -7.52 -8.86 -0.18
C SER A 45 -8.01 -8.31 -1.52
N GLY A 46 -7.17 -7.54 -2.22
CA GLY A 46 -7.44 -7.08 -3.58
C GLY A 46 -7.59 -8.22 -4.59
N ALA A 47 -6.67 -9.19 -4.54
CA ALA A 47 -6.68 -10.37 -5.40
C ALA A 47 -7.91 -11.28 -5.13
N GLU A 48 -8.24 -11.53 -3.86
CA GLU A 48 -9.43 -12.30 -3.49
C GLU A 48 -10.73 -11.60 -3.88
N LYS A 49 -10.80 -10.27 -3.75
CA LYS A 49 -11.96 -9.51 -4.23
C LYS A 49 -12.16 -9.70 -5.74
N PHE A 50 -11.09 -9.58 -6.52
CA PHE A 50 -11.13 -9.82 -7.97
C PHE A 50 -11.65 -11.22 -8.30
N LYS A 51 -11.09 -12.24 -7.66
CA LYS A 51 -11.50 -13.65 -7.85
C LYS A 51 -12.95 -13.88 -7.50
N LYS A 52 -13.41 -13.35 -6.36
CA LYS A 52 -14.80 -13.47 -5.91
C LYS A 52 -15.79 -12.83 -6.88
N GLU A 53 -15.46 -11.65 -7.42
CA GLU A 53 -16.35 -10.91 -8.31
C GLU A 53 -16.36 -11.45 -9.75
N THR A 54 -15.22 -11.95 -10.24
CA THR A 54 -15.06 -12.34 -11.65
C THR A 54 -15.10 -13.84 -11.90
N GLY A 55 -14.87 -14.65 -10.86
CA GLY A 55 -14.66 -16.10 -10.98
C GLY A 55 -13.30 -16.50 -11.55
N VAL A 56 -12.45 -15.54 -11.91
CA VAL A 56 -11.10 -15.79 -12.44
C VAL A 56 -10.14 -16.10 -11.28
N ALA A 57 -9.49 -17.26 -11.34
CA ALA A 57 -8.45 -17.63 -10.38
C ALA A 57 -7.15 -16.84 -10.64
N TYR A 58 -6.39 -16.60 -9.58
CA TYR A 58 -5.02 -16.09 -9.67
C TYR A 58 -4.06 -17.10 -9.00
N VAL A 59 -2.78 -17.00 -9.33
CA VAL A 59 -1.72 -17.77 -8.66
C VAL A 59 -0.89 -16.84 -7.79
N GLU A 60 -0.45 -17.32 -6.63
CA GLU A 60 0.32 -16.51 -5.69
C GLU A 60 1.65 -17.16 -5.30
N PHE A 61 2.59 -16.33 -4.85
CA PHE A 61 3.86 -16.77 -4.28
C PHE A 61 4.29 -15.85 -3.14
N GLU A 62 4.81 -16.42 -2.07
CA GLU A 62 5.40 -15.70 -0.94
C GLU A 62 6.91 -16.02 -0.92
N VAL A 63 7.75 -14.99 -1.01
CA VAL A 63 9.20 -15.20 -0.89
C VAL A 63 9.57 -15.56 0.54
N SER A 64 10.46 -16.54 0.70
CA SER A 64 11.06 -16.87 1.99
C SER A 64 12.36 -16.11 2.25
N ASN A 65 13.03 -15.62 1.20
CA ASN A 65 14.23 -14.79 1.29
C ASN A 65 14.45 -14.02 -0.03
N ALA A 66 15.34 -13.02 0.01
CA ALA A 66 15.60 -12.11 -1.10
C ALA A 66 16.11 -12.80 -2.39
N SER A 67 16.89 -13.89 -2.28
CA SER A 67 17.49 -14.53 -3.46
C SER A 67 16.49 -15.28 -4.33
N GLN A 68 15.27 -15.52 -3.82
CA GLN A 68 14.21 -16.18 -4.58
C GLN A 68 13.51 -15.26 -5.59
N ARG A 69 13.61 -13.93 -5.46
CA ARG A 69 12.78 -12.97 -6.22
C ARG A 69 12.91 -13.13 -7.73
N GLU A 70 14.13 -13.04 -8.27
CA GLU A 70 14.34 -13.11 -9.72
C GLU A 70 13.87 -14.44 -10.30
N GLN A 71 14.28 -15.56 -9.69
CA GLN A 71 13.91 -16.90 -10.16
C GLN A 71 12.39 -17.12 -10.09
N ALA A 72 11.74 -16.67 -9.02
CA ALA A 72 10.29 -16.77 -8.87
C ALA A 72 9.57 -15.94 -9.93
N LEU A 73 9.94 -14.68 -10.10
CA LEU A 73 9.33 -13.80 -11.11
C LEU A 73 9.51 -14.36 -12.52
N ARG A 74 10.71 -14.83 -12.86
CA ARG A 74 10.99 -15.44 -14.16
C ARG A 74 10.12 -16.67 -14.42
N ARG A 75 9.98 -17.55 -13.44
CA ARG A 75 9.11 -18.73 -13.56
C ARG A 75 7.65 -18.33 -13.85
N PHE A 76 7.12 -17.32 -13.16
CA PHE A 76 5.75 -16.87 -13.41
C PHE A 76 5.59 -16.24 -14.80
N ALA A 77 6.62 -15.56 -15.30
CA ALA A 77 6.64 -15.05 -16.67
C ALA A 77 6.73 -16.19 -17.72
N GLU A 78 7.56 -17.21 -17.49
CA GLU A 78 7.65 -18.41 -18.34
C GLU A 78 6.33 -19.19 -18.38
N ASP A 79 5.61 -19.25 -17.25
CA ASP A 79 4.28 -19.84 -17.14
C ASP A 79 3.18 -19.00 -17.85
N GLY A 80 3.52 -17.85 -18.43
CA GLY A 80 2.61 -16.99 -19.18
C GLY A 80 1.61 -16.22 -18.30
N ARG A 81 1.91 -16.02 -17.02
CA ARG A 81 1.04 -15.26 -16.11
C ARG A 81 0.94 -13.81 -16.57
N ASN A 82 -0.29 -13.28 -16.56
CA ASN A 82 -0.56 -11.93 -17.04
C ASN A 82 -1.89 -11.41 -16.45
N PRO A 83 -1.91 -10.27 -15.74
CA PRO A 83 -0.75 -9.50 -15.28
C PRO A 83 -0.05 -10.17 -14.08
N ILE A 84 1.22 -9.84 -13.85
CA ILE A 84 1.99 -10.26 -12.68
C ILE A 84 2.20 -9.04 -11.77
N VAL A 85 1.66 -9.10 -10.55
CA VAL A 85 1.79 -8.03 -9.55
C VAL A 85 2.83 -8.40 -8.51
N MET A 86 3.82 -7.55 -8.29
CA MET A 86 4.78 -7.65 -7.20
C MET A 86 4.42 -6.64 -6.12
N ALA A 87 4.12 -7.14 -4.92
CA ALA A 87 3.77 -6.32 -3.78
C ALA A 87 5.05 -5.94 -3.01
N GLY A 88 5.57 -4.74 -3.23
CA GLY A 88 6.68 -4.17 -2.46
C GLY A 88 7.89 -3.77 -3.29
N PHE A 89 8.61 -2.77 -2.80
CA PHE A 89 9.74 -2.15 -3.50
C PHE A 89 10.91 -3.11 -3.74
N ALA A 90 11.13 -4.11 -2.87
CA ALA A 90 12.30 -4.98 -2.98
C ALA A 90 12.28 -5.92 -4.19
N TRP A 91 11.23 -5.86 -5.01
CA TRP A 91 11.11 -6.55 -6.29
C TRP A 91 11.72 -5.78 -7.47
N GLU A 92 12.11 -4.52 -7.30
CA GLU A 92 12.57 -3.62 -8.38
C GLU A 92 13.66 -4.25 -9.26
N ASP A 93 14.76 -4.72 -8.65
CA ASP A 93 15.89 -5.31 -9.39
C ASP A 93 15.50 -6.57 -10.17
N ALA A 94 14.74 -7.47 -9.53
CA ALA A 94 14.23 -8.67 -10.17
C ALA A 94 13.32 -8.32 -11.35
N LEU A 95 12.47 -7.31 -11.19
CA LEU A 95 11.58 -6.85 -12.26
C LEU A 95 12.33 -6.26 -13.44
N LYS A 96 13.33 -5.39 -13.19
CA LYS A 96 14.18 -4.82 -14.24
C LYS A 96 14.92 -5.89 -15.05
N ALA A 97 15.31 -6.98 -14.39
CA ALA A 97 15.97 -8.12 -15.03
C ALA A 97 15.01 -8.97 -15.87
N VAL A 98 13.79 -9.22 -15.38
CA VAL A 98 12.84 -10.14 -16.03
C VAL A 98 11.95 -9.44 -17.07
N ALA A 99 11.36 -8.28 -16.78
CA ALA A 99 10.31 -7.68 -17.63
C ALA A 99 10.74 -7.41 -19.09
N LYS A 100 12.04 -7.17 -19.31
CA LYS A 100 12.61 -6.94 -20.65
C LYS A 100 12.60 -8.18 -21.53
N ASP A 101 12.69 -9.36 -20.92
CA ASP A 101 12.69 -10.64 -21.63
C ASP A 101 11.27 -11.06 -22.04
N TYR A 102 10.23 -10.45 -21.46
CA TYR A 102 8.81 -10.78 -21.68
C TYR A 102 7.99 -9.53 -22.03
N PRO A 103 8.25 -8.87 -23.17
CA PRO A 103 7.61 -7.60 -23.53
C PRO A 103 6.09 -7.69 -23.73
N ASP A 104 5.56 -8.89 -23.98
CA ASP A 104 4.12 -9.15 -24.19
C ASP A 104 3.34 -9.39 -22.88
N LEU A 105 4.05 -9.55 -21.75
CA LEU A 105 3.44 -9.70 -20.43
C LEU A 105 3.35 -8.36 -19.71
N ASN A 106 2.25 -8.16 -18.98
CA ASN A 106 2.07 -6.97 -18.16
C ASN A 106 2.53 -7.22 -16.73
N PHE A 107 3.34 -6.31 -16.21
CA PHE A 107 3.86 -6.37 -14.85
C PHE A 107 3.40 -5.15 -14.07
N ALA A 108 3.09 -5.31 -12.78
CA ALA A 108 2.87 -4.18 -11.90
C ALA A 108 3.71 -4.29 -10.65
N ILE A 109 4.34 -3.19 -10.24
CA ILE A 109 5.11 -3.09 -9.00
C ILE A 109 4.47 -2.07 -8.08
N ILE A 110 4.35 -2.44 -6.81
CA ILE A 110 3.83 -1.58 -5.74
C ILE A 110 5.00 -1.06 -4.93
N ASP A 111 5.00 0.23 -4.62
CA ASP A 111 6.00 0.97 -3.83
C ASP A 111 7.34 1.24 -4.51
N ASP A 112 7.46 1.00 -5.82
CA ASP A 112 8.62 1.42 -6.60
C ASP A 112 8.27 1.79 -8.03
N ALA A 113 9.23 2.42 -8.71
CA ALA A 113 9.15 2.90 -10.08
C ALA A 113 10.14 2.17 -11.00
N VAL A 114 9.63 1.47 -12.01
CA VAL A 114 10.43 0.84 -13.06
C VAL A 114 9.95 1.37 -14.41
N ASP A 115 10.83 2.11 -15.09
CA ASP A 115 10.54 2.73 -16.38
C ASP A 115 10.71 1.74 -17.54
N LEU A 116 9.67 0.91 -17.75
CA LEU A 116 9.55 0.00 -18.89
C LEU A 116 8.12 0.03 -19.46
N PRO A 117 7.91 -0.12 -20.78
CA PRO A 117 6.60 0.04 -21.41
C PRO A 117 5.51 -0.91 -20.92
N ASN A 118 5.89 -2.13 -20.52
CA ASN A 118 5.01 -3.19 -20.04
C ASN A 118 4.92 -3.24 -18.50
N VAL A 119 5.46 -2.24 -17.81
CA VAL A 119 5.45 -2.15 -16.35
C VAL A 119 4.56 -0.99 -15.89
N ARG A 120 3.62 -1.29 -15.01
CA ARG A 120 2.86 -0.30 -14.22
C ARG A 120 3.52 -0.13 -12.86
N SER A 121 3.91 1.07 -12.52
CA SER A 121 4.48 1.41 -11.21
C SER A 121 3.46 2.15 -10.37
N LEU A 122 3.11 1.60 -9.23
CA LEU A 122 2.11 2.12 -8.31
C LEU A 122 2.83 2.60 -7.05
N VAL A 123 3.07 3.91 -6.97
CA VAL A 123 3.60 4.57 -5.78
C VAL A 123 2.50 5.36 -5.09
N PHE A 124 2.69 5.66 -3.81
CA PHE A 124 1.70 6.37 -3.01
C PHE A 124 2.26 7.69 -2.47
N LYS A 125 1.36 8.57 -2.07
CA LYS A 125 1.69 9.80 -1.32
C LYS A 125 1.40 9.58 0.16
N GLU A 126 2.17 8.69 0.79
CA GLU A 126 1.94 8.28 2.18
C GLU A 126 2.10 9.43 3.17
N ASN A 127 2.92 10.42 2.83
CA ASN A 127 3.00 11.67 3.58
C ASN A 127 1.62 12.37 3.68
N GLU A 128 0.81 12.41 2.62
CA GLU A 128 -0.53 13.03 2.66
C GLU A 128 -1.46 12.32 3.65
N GLY A 129 -1.51 10.98 3.61
CA GLY A 129 -2.31 10.18 4.54
C GLY A 129 -1.78 10.26 5.98
N SER A 130 -0.46 10.19 6.16
CA SER A 130 0.20 10.32 7.45
C SER A 130 -0.05 11.68 8.10
N TYR A 131 -0.16 12.75 7.31
CA TYR A 131 -0.51 14.08 7.80
C TYR A 131 -1.90 14.10 8.44
N LEU A 132 -2.88 13.42 7.83
CA LEU A 132 -4.24 13.33 8.37
C LEU A 132 -4.25 12.61 9.72
N VAL A 133 -3.59 11.46 9.83
CA VAL A 133 -3.55 10.72 11.10
C VAL A 133 -2.66 11.39 12.15
N GLY A 134 -1.69 12.22 11.74
CA GLY A 134 -0.92 13.10 12.63
C GLY A 134 -1.80 14.15 13.31
N ILE A 135 -2.69 14.79 12.56
CA ILE A 135 -3.68 15.73 13.13
C ILE A 135 -4.56 15.01 14.16
N LEU A 136 -5.11 13.86 13.80
CA LEU A 136 -5.96 13.07 14.69
C LEU A 136 -5.21 12.68 15.97
N ALA A 137 -3.97 12.22 15.86
CA ALA A 137 -3.14 11.84 17.00
C ALA A 137 -2.88 13.02 17.96
N ALA A 138 -2.50 14.18 17.44
CA ALA A 138 -2.25 15.37 18.26
C ALA A 138 -3.51 15.93 18.94
N MET A 139 -4.68 15.82 18.28
CA MET A 139 -5.96 16.22 18.87
C MET A 139 -6.44 15.24 19.94
N ALA A 140 -6.24 13.93 19.74
CA ALA A 140 -6.56 12.90 20.73
C ALA A 140 -5.60 12.89 21.93
N SER A 141 -4.34 13.30 21.71
CA SER A 141 -3.29 13.32 22.73
C SER A 141 -3.61 14.30 23.87
N LYS A 142 -3.45 13.80 25.10
CA LYS A 142 -3.57 14.59 26.34
C LYS A 142 -2.23 15.18 26.75
N SER A 143 -1.13 14.45 26.53
CA SER A 143 0.23 14.91 26.82
C SER A 143 0.79 15.88 25.77
N LYS A 144 0.14 15.95 24.60
CA LYS A 144 0.66 16.61 23.39
C LYS A 144 2.00 16.04 22.93
N LYS A 145 2.36 14.84 23.37
CA LYS A 145 3.49 14.06 22.85
C LYS A 145 2.96 12.83 22.18
N VAL A 146 3.40 12.58 20.96
CA VAL A 146 2.99 11.41 20.18
C VAL A 146 4.20 10.64 19.70
N GLY A 147 4.00 9.36 19.38
CA GLY A 147 5.05 8.45 18.94
C GLY A 147 4.87 8.02 17.49
N PHE A 148 5.97 7.69 16.84
CA PHE A 148 6.06 7.04 15.54
C PHE A 148 7.03 5.87 15.64
N VAL A 149 6.57 4.68 15.24
CA VAL A 149 7.37 3.47 15.11
C VAL A 149 7.31 3.01 13.66
N GLY A 150 8.41 3.18 12.94
CA GLY A 150 8.55 2.70 11.58
C GLY A 150 9.15 1.29 11.52
N GLY A 151 8.92 0.60 10.41
CA GLY A 151 9.54 -0.69 10.10
C GLY A 151 11.01 -0.52 9.78
N MET A 152 11.35 -0.69 8.51
CA MET A 152 12.72 -0.53 8.02
C MET A 152 13.07 0.96 7.83
N ASP A 153 14.29 1.35 8.20
CA ASP A 153 14.80 2.72 8.01
C ASP A 153 15.18 2.96 6.54
N ILE A 154 14.17 3.36 5.75
CA ILE A 154 14.29 3.66 4.32
C ILE A 154 13.50 4.93 3.97
N PRO A 155 13.83 5.62 2.85
CA PRO A 155 13.12 6.82 2.43
C PRO A 155 11.60 6.65 2.35
N LEU A 156 11.12 5.46 1.96
CA LEU A 156 9.69 5.14 1.93
C LEU A 156 9.03 5.32 3.30
N ILE A 157 9.62 4.77 4.38
CA ILE A 157 9.07 4.89 5.75
C ILE A 157 9.30 6.28 6.33
N ARG A 158 10.41 6.94 5.99
CA ARG A 158 10.66 8.33 6.36
C ARG A 158 9.63 9.30 5.74
N LYS A 159 9.06 8.97 4.57
CA LYS A 159 7.92 9.69 3.98
C LYS A 159 6.67 9.60 4.85
N PHE A 160 6.36 8.42 5.42
CA PHE A 160 5.27 8.29 6.40
C PHE A 160 5.55 9.11 7.67
N GLU A 161 6.75 8.97 8.23
CA GLU A 161 7.20 9.69 9.42
C GLU A 161 7.02 11.20 9.23
N CYS A 162 7.52 11.75 8.12
CA CYS A 162 7.53 13.18 7.92
C CYS A 162 6.12 13.76 7.76
N GLY A 163 5.23 13.07 7.03
CA GLY A 163 3.82 13.45 6.96
C GLY A 163 3.18 13.48 8.35
N TYR A 164 3.43 12.45 9.17
CA TYR A 164 2.90 12.36 10.53
C TYR A 164 3.41 13.48 11.44
N VAL A 165 4.72 13.78 11.40
CA VAL A 165 5.32 14.89 12.14
C VAL A 165 4.66 16.21 11.75
N GLY A 166 4.53 16.49 10.45
CA GLY A 166 3.89 17.72 9.96
C GLY A 166 2.44 17.84 10.40
N GLY A 167 1.68 16.76 10.30
CA GLY A 167 0.29 16.71 10.74
C GLY A 167 0.15 16.96 12.24
N ALA A 168 0.93 16.23 13.05
CA ALA A 168 0.89 16.35 14.50
C ALA A 168 1.31 17.74 14.99
N LYS A 169 2.39 18.31 14.43
CA LYS A 169 2.86 19.66 14.76
C LYS A 169 1.82 20.72 14.38
N SER A 170 1.17 20.58 13.21
CA SER A 170 0.12 21.52 12.78
C SER A 170 -1.10 21.56 13.72
N ALA A 171 -1.35 20.48 14.46
CA ALA A 171 -2.43 20.34 15.43
C ALA A 171 -1.96 20.48 16.89
N GLY A 172 -0.75 21.02 17.11
CA GLY A 172 -0.26 21.43 18.43
C GLY A 172 0.43 20.34 19.24
N ALA A 173 0.95 19.28 18.62
CA ALA A 173 1.89 18.39 19.29
C ALA A 173 3.16 19.15 19.70
N THR A 174 3.56 19.01 20.96
CA THR A 174 4.81 19.58 21.47
C THR A 174 6.02 18.74 21.08
N ASP A 175 5.84 17.42 20.96
CA ASP A 175 6.90 16.47 20.63
C ASP A 175 6.37 15.29 19.80
N VAL A 176 7.23 14.77 18.90
CA VAL A 176 6.96 13.59 18.08
C VAL A 176 8.16 12.67 18.18
N ILE A 177 8.05 11.64 19.02
CA ILE A 177 9.13 10.68 19.29
C ILE A 177 9.18 9.68 18.13
N GLN A 178 10.35 9.53 17.52
CA GLN A 178 10.52 8.80 16.26
C GLN A 178 11.56 7.69 16.43
N ASN A 179 11.18 6.45 16.12
CA ASN A 179 12.10 5.32 16.12
C ASN A 179 11.77 4.37 14.96
N MET A 180 12.81 3.77 14.38
CA MET A 180 12.71 2.68 13.41
C MET A 180 13.00 1.35 14.10
N THR A 181 12.42 0.27 13.58
CA THR A 181 12.62 -1.08 14.12
C THR A 181 14.00 -1.63 13.74
N GLY A 182 14.49 -1.33 12.54
CA GLY A 182 15.81 -1.72 12.06
C GLY A 182 16.06 -1.28 10.61
N ASP A 183 17.13 -1.78 10.00
CA ASP A 183 17.59 -1.45 8.63
C ASP A 183 17.58 -2.68 7.68
N THR A 184 17.09 -3.81 8.16
CA THR A 184 16.98 -5.07 7.38
C THR A 184 15.53 -5.51 7.26
N PRO A 185 15.19 -6.44 6.33
CA PRO A 185 13.84 -6.96 6.19
C PRO A 185 13.23 -7.60 7.44
N ALA A 186 14.04 -7.97 8.44
CA ALA A 186 13.54 -8.45 9.73
C ALA A 186 12.66 -7.40 10.45
N ALA A 187 12.87 -6.11 10.15
CA ALA A 187 12.12 -5.00 10.73
C ALA A 187 10.61 -5.01 10.40
N TRP A 188 10.17 -5.77 9.39
CA TRP A 188 8.76 -5.92 9.03
C TRP A 188 8.01 -6.98 9.83
N ASN A 189 8.72 -7.86 10.56
CA ASN A 189 8.13 -9.03 11.21
C ASN A 189 8.70 -9.32 12.61
N ASP A 190 8.90 -8.27 13.42
CA ASP A 190 9.37 -8.36 14.80
C ASP A 190 8.42 -7.59 15.76
N PRO A 191 7.21 -8.14 16.02
CA PRO A 191 6.24 -7.49 16.91
C PRO A 191 6.76 -7.34 18.36
N ALA A 192 7.66 -8.20 18.81
CA ALA A 192 8.28 -8.06 20.13
C ALA A 192 9.09 -6.76 20.20
N LYS A 193 9.96 -6.52 19.21
CA LYS A 193 10.74 -5.29 19.11
C LYS A 193 9.87 -4.05 18.96
N GLY A 194 8.84 -4.11 18.11
CA GLY A 194 7.88 -3.01 17.95
C GLY A 194 7.22 -2.63 19.28
N GLY A 195 6.78 -3.63 20.05
CA GLY A 195 6.19 -3.40 21.38
C GLY A 195 7.17 -2.81 22.40
N GLU A 196 8.44 -3.22 22.39
CA GLU A 196 9.49 -2.62 23.26
C GLU A 196 9.74 -1.14 22.95
N ILE A 197 9.82 -0.80 21.66
CA ILE A 197 9.99 0.59 21.21
C ILE A 197 8.77 1.42 21.64
N ALA A 198 7.56 0.92 21.40
CA ALA A 198 6.32 1.61 21.78
C ALA A 198 6.24 1.88 23.29
N LYS A 199 6.58 0.88 24.12
CA LYS A 199 6.67 1.04 25.58
C LYS A 199 7.66 2.14 25.97
N THR A 200 8.84 2.16 25.34
CA THR A 200 9.85 3.19 25.58
C THR A 200 9.33 4.60 25.23
N GLN A 201 8.63 4.76 24.10
CA GLN A 201 8.02 6.05 23.72
C GLN A 201 6.93 6.48 24.71
N ILE A 202 6.13 5.53 25.19
CA ILE A 202 5.08 5.76 26.18
C ILE A 202 5.69 6.19 27.53
N ASP A 203 6.78 5.56 27.96
CA ASP A 203 7.53 5.94 29.17
C ASP A 203 8.13 7.36 29.05
N GLN A 204 8.44 7.80 27.83
CA GLN A 204 8.87 9.18 27.51
C GLN A 204 7.70 10.18 27.41
N GLY A 205 6.47 9.69 27.53
CA GLY A 205 5.25 10.49 27.65
C GLY A 205 4.35 10.49 26.41
N ALA A 206 4.66 9.71 25.37
CA ALA A 206 3.75 9.54 24.24
C ALA A 206 2.44 8.85 24.70
N ASP A 207 1.30 9.36 24.26
CA ASP A 207 -0.01 8.75 24.56
C ASP A 207 -0.84 8.37 23.32
N VAL A 208 -0.30 8.64 22.13
CA VAL A 208 -0.74 8.11 20.83
C VAL A 208 0.49 7.67 20.04
N VAL A 209 0.53 6.43 19.55
CA VAL A 209 1.68 5.89 18.80
C VAL A 209 1.26 5.37 17.42
N TYR A 210 1.86 5.91 16.36
CA TYR A 210 1.64 5.48 14.99
C TYR A 210 2.60 4.36 14.58
N ALA A 211 2.07 3.24 14.10
CA ALA A 211 2.82 2.04 13.73
C ALA A 211 2.91 1.85 12.21
N ALA A 212 3.90 2.44 11.55
CA ALA A 212 4.17 2.28 10.12
C ALA A 212 5.19 1.16 9.86
N ALA A 213 4.87 -0.07 10.30
CA ALA A 213 5.87 -1.14 10.47
C ALA A 213 5.41 -2.55 10.01
N GLY A 214 4.41 -2.67 9.14
CA GLY A 214 3.90 -3.98 8.71
C GLY A 214 3.51 -4.87 9.89
N GLY A 215 3.91 -6.15 9.86
CA GLY A 215 3.63 -7.11 10.93
C GLY A 215 4.20 -6.72 12.30
N THR A 216 5.35 -6.04 12.34
CA THR A 216 5.91 -5.45 13.57
C THR A 216 4.93 -4.48 14.25
N GLY A 217 4.14 -3.75 13.45
CA GLY A 217 3.19 -2.76 13.93
C GLY A 217 2.11 -3.34 14.83
N VAL A 218 1.76 -4.62 14.69
CA VAL A 218 0.81 -5.31 15.56
C VAL A 218 1.28 -5.28 17.03
N GLY A 219 2.58 -5.43 17.27
CA GLY A 219 3.16 -5.36 18.61
C GLY A 219 3.13 -3.94 19.20
N VAL A 220 3.28 -2.91 18.36
CA VAL A 220 3.12 -1.50 18.76
C VAL A 220 1.70 -1.22 19.22
N LEU A 221 0.71 -1.66 18.44
CA LEU A 221 -0.71 -1.48 18.76
C LEU A 221 -1.10 -2.22 20.05
N GLN A 222 -0.62 -3.45 20.24
CA GLN A 222 -0.83 -4.20 21.48
C GLN A 222 -0.22 -3.48 22.68
N ALA A 223 1.04 -3.03 22.58
CA ALA A 223 1.72 -2.33 23.67
C ALA A 223 1.02 -1.01 24.06
N ALA A 224 0.54 -0.25 23.08
CA ALA A 224 -0.25 0.95 23.34
C ALA A 224 -1.56 0.61 24.07
N ALA A 225 -2.28 -0.42 23.61
CA ALA A 225 -3.53 -0.88 24.23
C ALA A 225 -3.32 -1.34 25.68
N ASP A 226 -2.29 -2.15 25.94
CA ASP A 226 -1.92 -2.66 27.28
C ASP A 226 -1.62 -1.52 28.26
N ALA A 227 -0.97 -0.46 27.78
CA ALA A 227 -0.68 0.75 28.54
C ALA A 227 -1.88 1.72 28.65
N GLY A 228 -3.04 1.34 28.10
CA GLY A 228 -4.24 2.16 28.06
C GLY A 228 -4.14 3.39 27.16
N LYS A 229 -3.13 3.45 26.29
CA LYS A 229 -2.87 4.51 25.30
C LYS A 229 -3.54 4.19 23.97
N LEU A 230 -3.40 5.09 23.00
CA LEU A 230 -3.93 4.90 21.65
C LEU A 230 -2.84 4.50 20.67
N GLY A 231 -3.19 3.63 19.73
CA GLY A 231 -2.39 3.33 18.55
C GLY A 231 -2.99 3.93 17.29
N VAL A 232 -2.18 4.13 16.25
CA VAL A 232 -2.63 4.37 14.88
C VAL A 232 -2.09 3.24 14.02
N GLY A 233 -2.97 2.55 13.29
CA GLY A 233 -2.61 1.48 12.37
C GLY A 233 -2.17 1.98 10.99
N VAL A 234 -1.78 1.07 10.10
CA VAL A 234 -1.31 1.41 8.74
C VAL A 234 -1.75 0.38 7.69
N ASP A 235 -1.72 0.81 6.44
CA ASP A 235 -2.04 0.09 5.20
C ASP A 235 -3.50 -0.37 5.11
N SER A 236 -3.87 -1.30 5.99
CA SER A 236 -5.20 -1.86 6.14
C SER A 236 -5.97 -1.21 7.30
N ASN A 237 -7.29 -1.43 7.35
CA ASN A 237 -8.06 -1.03 8.52
C ASN A 237 -7.76 -1.97 9.69
N GLN A 238 -6.92 -1.51 10.62
CA GLN A 238 -6.50 -2.22 11.81
C GLN A 238 -7.30 -1.84 13.06
N ASN A 239 -8.37 -1.03 12.92
CA ASN A 239 -9.14 -0.53 14.06
C ASN A 239 -9.68 -1.67 14.96
N GLY A 240 -10.01 -2.82 14.35
CA GLY A 240 -10.51 -4.00 15.04
C GLY A 240 -9.47 -4.87 15.74
N LEU A 241 -8.16 -4.59 15.59
CA LEU A 241 -7.12 -5.37 16.27
C LEU A 241 -7.12 -5.12 17.78
N GLN A 242 -7.36 -3.88 18.19
CA GLN A 242 -7.53 -3.48 19.59
C GLN A 242 -8.73 -2.52 19.68
N PRO A 243 -9.98 -3.03 19.70
CA PRO A 243 -11.18 -2.19 19.67
C PRO A 243 -11.19 -1.15 20.79
N GLY A 244 -11.47 0.12 20.45
CA GLY A 244 -11.41 1.24 21.41
C GLY A 244 -9.99 1.66 21.84
N LYS A 245 -8.93 1.09 21.25
CA LYS A 245 -7.52 1.46 21.48
C LYS A 245 -6.76 1.81 20.20
N VAL A 246 -7.27 1.48 19.03
CA VAL A 246 -6.77 2.01 17.75
C VAL A 246 -7.59 3.25 17.38
N LEU A 247 -6.95 4.42 17.40
CA LEU A 247 -7.58 5.71 17.10
C LEU A 247 -8.10 5.76 15.66
N THR A 248 -7.29 5.31 14.71
CA THR A 248 -7.61 5.16 13.29
C THR A 248 -6.49 4.33 12.64
N SER A 249 -6.59 4.08 11.35
CA SER A 249 -5.52 3.49 10.54
C SER A 249 -5.26 4.39 9.34
N MET A 250 -3.99 4.68 9.05
CA MET A 250 -3.62 5.36 7.80
C MET A 250 -3.73 4.35 6.67
N MET A 251 -4.80 4.47 5.88
CA MET A 251 -5.12 3.55 4.82
C MET A 251 -4.19 3.78 3.64
N LYS A 252 -3.60 2.70 3.12
CA LYS A 252 -2.90 2.66 1.84
C LYS A 252 -3.60 1.63 0.97
N ARG A 253 -4.18 2.08 -0.14
CA ARG A 253 -5.12 1.27 -0.96
C ARG A 253 -4.41 0.31 -1.91
N VAL A 254 -3.50 -0.50 -1.36
CA VAL A 254 -2.84 -1.62 -2.04
C VAL A 254 -3.87 -2.63 -2.55
N ASP A 255 -4.93 -2.86 -1.79
CA ASP A 255 -6.08 -3.69 -2.19
C ASP A 255 -6.69 -3.22 -3.52
N VAL A 256 -6.90 -1.91 -3.66
CA VAL A 256 -7.46 -1.31 -4.88
C VAL A 256 -6.46 -1.36 -6.02
N ALA A 257 -5.17 -1.13 -5.75
CA ALA A 257 -4.12 -1.19 -6.76
C ALA A 257 -4.01 -2.59 -7.39
N VAL A 258 -4.02 -3.65 -6.57
CA VAL A 258 -4.03 -5.06 -7.04
C VAL A 258 -5.32 -5.36 -7.81
N TYR A 259 -6.47 -5.05 -7.21
CA TYR A 259 -7.77 -5.31 -7.82
C TYR A 259 -7.90 -4.65 -9.20
N ASN A 260 -7.57 -3.35 -9.30
CA ASN A 260 -7.64 -2.60 -10.55
C ASN A 260 -6.66 -3.15 -11.59
N THR A 261 -5.45 -3.55 -11.17
CA THR A 261 -4.48 -4.17 -12.09
C THR A 261 -5.01 -5.47 -12.68
N PHE A 262 -5.59 -6.34 -11.86
CA PHE A 262 -6.19 -7.60 -12.34
C PHE A 262 -7.42 -7.34 -13.23
N MET A 263 -8.27 -6.37 -12.86
CA MET A 263 -9.42 -5.97 -13.66
C MET A 263 -9.01 -5.40 -15.03
N ASP A 264 -7.96 -4.58 -15.07
CA ASP A 264 -7.43 -4.04 -16.32
C ASP A 264 -6.82 -5.13 -17.20
N GLY A 265 -6.10 -6.08 -16.61
CA GLY A 265 -5.62 -7.27 -17.31
C GLY A 265 -6.77 -8.08 -17.91
N LYS A 266 -7.82 -8.34 -17.12
CA LYS A 266 -9.03 -9.05 -17.57
C LYS A 266 -9.76 -8.32 -18.70
N ASN A 267 -9.81 -6.99 -18.63
CA ASN A 267 -10.55 -6.17 -19.60
C ASN A 267 -9.71 -5.78 -20.82
N GLY A 268 -8.42 -6.15 -20.87
CA GLY A 268 -7.51 -5.74 -21.94
C GLY A 268 -7.20 -4.23 -21.94
N THR A 269 -7.34 -3.57 -20.80
CA THR A 269 -7.13 -2.12 -20.62
C THR A 269 -5.88 -1.78 -19.82
N PHE A 270 -5.02 -2.76 -19.54
CA PHE A 270 -3.76 -2.54 -18.83
C PHE A 270 -2.90 -1.50 -19.54
N LYS A 271 -2.29 -0.63 -18.74
CA LYS A 271 -1.33 0.39 -19.18
C LYS A 271 -0.16 0.43 -18.23
N GLY A 272 1.05 0.40 -18.78
CA GLY A 272 2.27 0.72 -18.06
C GLY A 272 2.39 2.22 -17.77
N GLY A 273 3.46 2.58 -17.06
CA GLY A 273 3.73 3.93 -16.58
C GLY A 273 3.61 4.08 -15.07
N LEU A 274 3.87 5.29 -14.59
CA LEU A 274 3.86 5.64 -13.17
C LEU A 274 2.51 6.20 -12.74
N GLU A 275 1.92 5.62 -11.70
CA GLU A 275 0.75 6.11 -10.99
C GLU A 275 1.18 6.53 -9.58
N ASN A 276 0.93 7.80 -9.22
CA ASN A 276 1.22 8.33 -7.90
C ASN A 276 -0.08 8.61 -7.14
N LEU A 277 -0.42 7.70 -6.23
CA LEU A 277 -1.74 7.58 -5.62
C LEU A 277 -1.78 8.28 -4.25
N GLY A 278 -2.34 9.49 -4.20
CA GLY A 278 -2.56 10.26 -2.97
C GLY A 278 -4.01 10.34 -2.53
N LEU A 279 -4.33 11.34 -1.71
CA LEU A 279 -5.70 11.61 -1.24
C LEU A 279 -6.64 11.93 -2.41
N LYS A 280 -6.14 12.67 -3.40
CA LYS A 280 -6.92 13.05 -4.60
C LYS A 280 -7.27 11.84 -5.46
N GLU A 281 -6.36 10.89 -5.57
CA GLU A 281 -6.52 9.65 -6.32
C GLU A 281 -7.26 8.57 -5.51
N GLY A 282 -7.52 8.80 -4.21
CA GLY A 282 -8.09 7.80 -3.30
C GLY A 282 -7.11 6.67 -2.96
N GLY A 283 -5.82 6.88 -3.16
CA GLY A 283 -4.74 5.93 -2.87
C GLY A 283 -4.39 5.82 -1.40
N VAL A 284 -4.59 6.91 -0.66
CA VAL A 284 -4.42 6.95 0.80
C VAL A 284 -5.63 7.59 1.46
N ASP A 285 -5.87 7.27 2.72
CA ASP A 285 -6.94 7.87 3.54
C ASP A 285 -6.73 7.58 5.04
N TYR A 286 -7.75 7.83 5.87
CA TYR A 286 -7.83 7.32 7.23
C TYR A 286 -9.10 6.46 7.43
N ALA A 287 -9.04 5.51 8.36
CA ALA A 287 -10.14 4.57 8.62
C ALA A 287 -11.11 5.06 9.70
N MET A 288 -12.42 4.88 9.45
CA MET A 288 -13.49 5.06 10.44
C MET A 288 -14.46 3.89 10.39
N ASP A 289 -14.73 3.28 11.54
CA ASP A 289 -15.69 2.20 11.71
C ASP A 289 -16.23 2.14 13.16
N ASP A 290 -16.99 1.09 13.48
CA ASP A 290 -17.56 0.92 14.81
C ASP A 290 -16.51 0.73 15.93
N ASN A 291 -15.28 0.35 15.59
CA ASN A 291 -14.22 0.10 16.57
C ASN A 291 -13.56 1.39 17.08
N ASN A 292 -13.56 2.46 16.27
CA ASN A 292 -12.91 3.72 16.61
C ASN A 292 -13.82 4.95 16.65
N LYS A 293 -15.09 4.85 16.19
CA LYS A 293 -16.02 6.01 16.16
C LYS A 293 -16.15 6.76 17.50
N ALA A 294 -16.06 6.05 18.63
CA ALA A 294 -16.16 6.66 19.96
C ALA A 294 -14.90 7.42 20.40
N LEU A 295 -13.77 7.21 19.71
CA LEU A 295 -12.49 7.86 19.99
C LEU A 295 -12.32 9.18 19.22
N VAL A 296 -13.09 9.38 18.15
CA VAL A 296 -12.97 10.52 17.24
C VAL A 296 -14.16 11.44 17.43
N THR A 297 -13.91 12.65 17.95
CA THR A 297 -14.96 13.67 18.13
C THR A 297 -15.35 14.31 16.80
N ASP A 298 -16.50 15.00 16.77
CA ASP A 298 -16.91 15.77 15.59
C ASP A 298 -15.90 16.88 15.23
N GLU A 299 -15.24 17.45 16.23
CA GLU A 299 -14.18 18.45 16.02
C GLU A 299 -12.96 17.82 15.34
N MET A 300 -12.52 16.64 15.80
CA MET A 300 -11.43 15.90 15.17
C MET A 300 -11.78 15.53 13.73
N LYS A 301 -13.01 15.06 13.49
CA LYS A 301 -13.50 14.73 12.16
C LYS A 301 -13.53 15.97 11.24
N ALA A 302 -14.02 17.10 11.74
CA ALA A 302 -14.04 18.34 10.97
C ALA A 302 -12.62 18.82 10.63
N ALA A 303 -11.68 18.72 11.57
CA ALA A 303 -10.29 19.12 11.36
C ALA A 303 -9.60 18.26 10.29
N VAL A 304 -9.74 16.93 10.36
CA VAL A 304 -9.11 16.03 9.39
C VAL A 304 -9.74 16.12 8.00
N GLU A 305 -11.07 16.26 7.89
CA GLU A 305 -11.75 16.46 6.59
C GLU A 305 -11.38 17.80 5.95
N LYS A 306 -11.23 18.85 6.77
CA LYS A 306 -10.73 20.14 6.30
C LYS A 306 -9.28 20.03 5.80
N ALA A 307 -8.41 19.32 6.53
CA ALA A 307 -7.03 19.10 6.11
C ALA A 307 -6.96 18.30 4.80
N LYS A 308 -7.77 17.24 4.67
CA LYS A 308 -7.90 16.46 3.44
C LYS A 308 -8.30 17.34 2.25
N ALA A 309 -9.33 18.18 2.41
CA ALA A 309 -9.76 19.10 1.36
C ALA A 309 -8.68 20.15 1.01
N ASP A 310 -7.98 20.70 2.02
CA ASP A 310 -6.90 21.66 1.81
C ASP A 310 -5.69 21.00 1.10
N ILE A 311 -5.37 19.73 1.37
CA ILE A 311 -4.32 18.99 0.65
C ILE A 311 -4.74 18.70 -0.80
N ILE A 312 -5.95 18.19 -1.01
CA ILE A 312 -6.47 17.88 -2.37
C ILE A 312 -6.51 19.13 -3.25
N SER A 313 -6.85 20.28 -2.67
CA SER A 313 -6.85 21.58 -3.38
C SER A 313 -5.46 22.20 -3.55
N GLY A 314 -4.43 21.66 -2.90
CA GLY A 314 -3.05 22.16 -2.94
C GLY A 314 -2.79 23.36 -2.02
N LYS A 315 -3.75 23.74 -1.18
CA LYS A 315 -3.60 24.80 -0.18
C LYS A 315 -2.65 24.39 0.95
N VAL A 316 -2.65 23.11 1.31
CA VAL A 316 -1.62 22.50 2.15
C VAL A 316 -0.79 21.59 1.25
N GLN A 317 0.51 21.86 1.19
CA GLN A 317 1.47 20.97 0.55
C GLN A 317 2.20 20.21 1.65
N VAL A 318 1.97 18.89 1.70
CA VAL A 318 2.67 18.04 2.65
C VAL A 318 4.04 17.71 2.08
N HIS A 319 5.09 17.90 2.88
CA HIS A 319 6.46 17.62 2.47
C HIS A 319 6.61 16.14 2.13
N ASP A 320 7.27 15.86 1.02
CA ASP A 320 7.66 14.51 0.63
C ASP A 320 9.13 14.33 0.98
N TYR A 321 9.40 13.51 1.99
CA TYR A 321 10.77 13.20 2.43
C TYR A 321 11.66 12.73 1.27
N THR A 322 11.11 12.00 0.30
CA THR A 322 11.89 11.45 -0.81
C THR A 322 12.36 12.50 -1.82
N ALA A 323 11.82 13.73 -1.75
CA ALA A 323 12.23 14.83 -2.61
C ALA A 323 13.62 15.38 -2.26
N ASP A 324 13.99 15.39 -0.98
CA ASP A 324 15.23 16.01 -0.49
C ASP A 324 15.91 15.30 0.69
N ASN A 325 15.36 14.16 1.15
CA ASN A 325 15.79 13.41 2.33
C ASN A 325 15.78 14.23 3.63
N ALA A 326 14.88 15.21 3.73
CA ALA A 326 14.70 16.04 4.91
C ALA A 326 13.26 16.01 5.41
N CYS A 327 13.09 16.33 6.70
CA CYS A 327 11.77 16.60 7.27
C CYS A 327 11.76 17.98 7.94
N PRO A 328 11.22 19.02 7.27
CA PRO A 328 11.39 20.42 7.67
C PRO A 328 10.38 20.92 8.72
N TYR A 329 9.68 20.01 9.42
CA TYR A 329 8.61 20.33 10.38
C TYR A 329 9.10 20.49 11.83
#